data_AF-A0A2N5XIB6-F1
#
_entry.id   AF-A0A2N5XIB6-F1
#
_cell.length_a   1.000
_cell.length_b   1.000
_cell.length_c   1.000
_cell.angle_alpha   90.00
_cell.angle_beta   90.00
_cell.angle_gamma   90.00
#
_symmetry.space_group_name_H-M   'P 1'
#
loop_
_entity.id
_entity.type
_entity.pdbx_description
1 polymer ?
#
loop_
_entity_poly.entity_id
_entity_poly.type
_entity_poly.pdbx_seq_one_letter_code
_entity_poly.pdbx_strand_id
1 'polypeptide(L)'
;MGRPRAFDTDRAVSAAAALFADRGYEGTSVDDLVTATGVHRGSLYKVFGSKRGLHLAALRNHLDHEIHPLTTAVATITDPAQALAAAIASYDNGPAPGLLLLAAAERAPHDPEVAALVAEGIAALEAALRPSHGDEAPRLASTVLGTRLRMRARPTTPKEH
;
A
#
# COMPACT_ATOMS: atom_id res chain seq x y z
N MET A 1 -2.64 -29.93 26.45
CA MET A 1 -1.72 -28.92 25.89
C MET A 1 -2.50 -28.04 24.94
N GLY A 2 -2.73 -26.77 25.30
CA GLY A 2 -3.60 -25.86 24.56
C GLY A 2 -2.97 -25.45 23.23
N ARG A 3 -3.69 -25.69 22.13
CA ARG A 3 -3.34 -25.14 20.82
C ARG A 3 -3.31 -23.61 20.97
N PRO A 4 -2.18 -22.92 20.75
CA PRO A 4 -2.15 -21.47 20.88
C PRO A 4 -3.22 -20.90 19.94
N ARG A 5 -4.06 -19.98 20.46
CA ARG A 5 -5.06 -19.28 19.63
C ARG A 5 -4.34 -18.71 18.42
N ALA A 6 -4.67 -19.22 17.23
CA ALA A 6 -4.23 -18.59 15.99
C ALA A 6 -4.87 -17.20 15.97
N PHE A 7 -4.05 -16.16 15.85
CA PHE A 7 -4.56 -14.82 15.61
C PHE A 7 -4.97 -14.71 14.14
N ASP A 8 -5.90 -13.80 13.88
CA ASP A 8 -6.31 -13.49 12.51
C ASP A 8 -5.14 -12.80 11.79
N THR A 9 -4.52 -13.54 10.87
CA THR A 9 -3.30 -13.11 10.18
C THR A 9 -3.63 -11.95 9.24
N ASP A 10 -4.77 -11.98 8.56
CA ASP A 10 -5.18 -10.96 7.61
C ASP A 10 -5.46 -9.64 8.33
N ARG A 11 -6.14 -9.70 9.48
CA ARG A 11 -6.33 -8.50 10.33
C ARG A 11 -5.03 -7.92 10.84
N ALA A 12 -4.08 -8.76 11.27
CA ALA A 12 -2.78 -8.30 11.72
C ALA A 12 -1.97 -7.66 10.58
N VAL A 13 -2.01 -8.25 9.38
CA VAL A 13 -1.34 -7.72 8.19
C VAL A 13 -1.96 -6.40 7.74
N SER A 14 -3.29 -6.30 7.72
CA SER A 14 -4.00 -5.05 7.40
C SER A 14 -3.67 -3.92 8.39
N ALA A 15 -3.67 -4.22 9.70
CA ALA A 15 -3.27 -3.24 10.72
C ALA A 15 -1.80 -2.80 10.57
N ALA A 16 -0.90 -3.73 10.27
CA ALA A 16 0.50 -3.41 9.98
C ALA A 16 0.64 -2.57 8.70
N ALA A 17 -0.11 -2.88 7.64
CA ALA A 17 -0.12 -2.12 6.39
C ALA A 17 -0.55 -0.67 6.61
N ALA A 18 -1.61 -0.45 7.40
CA ALA A 18 -2.06 0.89 7.76
C ALA A 18 -0.98 1.68 8.53
N LEU A 19 -0.32 1.04 9.50
CA LEU A 19 0.75 1.68 10.27
C LEU A 19 1.97 2.01 9.41
N PHE A 20 2.40 1.10 8.55
CA PHE A 20 3.49 1.35 7.60
C PHE A 20 3.14 2.45 6.60
N ALA A 21 1.88 2.52 6.14
CA ALA A 21 1.42 3.58 5.24
C ALA A 21 1.41 4.96 5.93
N ASP A 22 1.19 5.00 7.24
CA ASP A 22 1.20 6.22 8.03
C ASP A 22 2.65 6.68 8.29
N ARG A 23 3.46 5.82 8.90
CA ARG A 23 4.77 6.19 9.48
C ARG A 23 5.99 5.81 8.63
N GLY A 24 5.80 5.08 7.54
CA GLY A 24 6.89 4.48 6.79
C GLY A 24 7.43 3.21 7.46
N TYR A 25 8.33 2.53 6.76
CA TYR A 25 9.01 1.36 7.29
C TYR A 25 9.91 1.79 8.45
N GLU A 26 10.80 2.76 8.25
CA GLU A 26 11.78 3.14 9.28
C GLU A 26 11.13 3.78 10.52
N GLY A 27 10.06 4.55 10.33
CA GLY A 27 9.29 5.17 11.43
C GLY A 27 8.41 4.22 12.25
N THR A 28 8.37 2.93 11.90
CA THR A 28 7.54 1.92 12.56
C THR A 28 8.39 0.95 13.39
N SER A 29 8.26 0.93 14.71
CA SER A 29 8.95 -0.07 15.55
C SER A 29 8.16 -1.38 15.63
N VAL A 30 8.80 -2.44 16.13
CA VAL A 30 8.09 -3.71 16.41
C VAL A 30 7.12 -3.56 17.58
N ASP A 31 7.39 -2.67 18.54
CA ASP A 31 6.44 -2.38 19.63
C ASP A 31 5.19 -1.65 19.12
N ASP A 32 5.34 -0.74 18.16
CA ASP A 32 4.20 -0.13 17.48
C ASP A 32 3.38 -1.18 16.74
N LEU A 33 4.03 -2.14 16.07
CA LEU A 33 3.35 -3.24 15.37
C LEU A 33 2.62 -4.16 16.34
N VAL A 34 3.22 -4.52 17.48
CA VAL A 34 2.54 -5.28 18.52
C VAL A 34 1.30 -4.53 19.03
N THR A 35 1.43 -3.23 19.25
CA THR A 35 0.34 -2.37 19.71
C THR A 35 -0.78 -2.27 18.67
N ALA A 36 -0.44 -2.03 17.41
CA ALA A 36 -1.42 -1.84 16.34
C ALA A 36 -2.12 -3.14 15.93
N THR A 37 -1.39 -4.27 15.93
CA THR A 37 -1.96 -5.57 15.54
C THR A 37 -2.65 -6.29 16.72
N GLY A 38 -2.33 -5.94 17.96
CA GLY A 38 -2.74 -6.69 19.14
C GLY A 38 -2.09 -8.07 19.26
N VAL A 39 -1.11 -8.38 18.41
CA VAL A 39 -0.43 -9.68 18.37
C VAL A 39 0.88 -9.58 19.13
N HIS A 40 1.09 -10.50 20.07
CA HIS A 40 2.32 -10.54 20.85
C HIS A 40 3.55 -10.75 19.95
N ARG A 41 4.65 -10.07 20.27
CA ARG A 41 5.92 -10.06 19.51
C ARG A 41 6.39 -11.44 19.06
N GLY A 42 6.36 -12.43 19.97
CA GLY A 42 6.78 -13.80 19.67
C GLY A 42 5.93 -14.47 18.59
N SER A 43 4.63 -14.19 18.54
CA SER A 43 3.73 -14.70 17.50
C SER A 43 3.96 -14.02 16.17
N LEU A 44 4.21 -12.70 16.16
CA LEU A 44 4.58 -11.96 14.95
C LEU A 44 5.87 -12.54 14.34
N TYR A 45 6.92 -12.72 15.14
CA TYR A 45 8.17 -13.31 14.63
C TYR A 45 8.03 -14.78 14.23
N LYS A 46 7.19 -15.55 14.92
CA LYS A 46 6.93 -16.94 14.53
C LYS A 46 6.29 -17.04 13.14
N VAL A 47 5.41 -16.11 12.78
CA VAL A 47 4.68 -16.15 11.50
C VAL A 47 5.44 -15.42 10.40
N PHE A 48 5.96 -14.22 10.68
CA PHE A 48 6.55 -13.33 9.68
C PHE A 48 8.07 -13.30 9.72
N GLY A 49 8.71 -13.91 10.71
CA GLY A 49 10.17 -13.96 10.88
C GLY A 49 10.80 -12.65 11.34
N SER A 50 10.36 -11.50 10.80
CA SER A 50 10.92 -10.18 11.06
C SER A 50 9.93 -9.06 10.72
N LYS A 51 10.28 -7.82 11.10
CA LYS A 51 9.59 -6.61 10.62
C LYS A 51 9.58 -6.55 9.08
N ARG A 52 10.68 -6.94 8.43
CA ARG A 52 10.78 -7.06 6.96
C ARG A 52 9.75 -8.03 6.42
N GLY A 53 9.63 -9.23 7.00
CA GLY A 53 8.67 -10.23 6.55
C GLY A 53 7.22 -9.77 6.73
N LEU A 54 6.91 -9.07 7.82
CA LEU A 54 5.59 -8.47 8.01
C LEU A 54 5.32 -7.34 7.02
N HIS A 55 6.33 -6.53 6.68
CA HIS A 55 6.22 -5.49 5.65
C HIS A 55 5.96 -6.08 4.25
N LEU A 56 6.61 -7.19 3.90
CA LEU A 56 6.33 -7.90 2.64
C LEU A 56 4.91 -8.48 2.62
N ALA A 57 4.45 -9.04 3.73
CA ALA A 57 3.06 -9.51 3.86
C ALA A 57 2.06 -8.35 3.71
N ALA A 58 2.34 -7.21 4.34
CA ALA A 58 1.56 -5.99 4.22
C ALA A 58 1.49 -5.48 2.77
N LEU A 59 2.62 -5.47 2.06
CA LEU A 59 2.67 -5.07 0.65
C LEU A 59 1.87 -6.02 -0.25
N ARG A 60 1.95 -7.34 -0.04
CA ARG A 60 1.15 -8.32 -0.80
C ARG A 60 -0.34 -8.14 -0.56
N ASN A 61 -0.74 -8.07 0.71
CA ASN A 61 -2.13 -7.77 1.09
C ASN A 61 -2.63 -6.46 0.46
N HIS A 62 -1.76 -5.45 0.40
CA HIS A 62 -2.07 -4.17 -0.23
C HIS A 62 -2.29 -4.28 -1.74
N LEU A 63 -1.49 -5.06 -2.45
CA LEU A 63 -1.71 -5.33 -3.87
C LEU A 63 -3.07 -6.02 -4.08
N ASP A 64 -3.36 -7.05 -3.29
CA ASP A 64 -4.56 -7.87 -3.44
C ASP A 64 -5.87 -7.13 -3.10
N HIS A 65 -5.86 -6.32 -2.05
CA HIS A 65 -7.07 -5.71 -1.51
C HIS A 65 -7.28 -4.24 -1.87
N GLU A 66 -6.24 -3.53 -2.32
CA GLU A 66 -6.34 -2.10 -2.67
C GLU A 66 -6.01 -1.86 -4.16
N ILE A 67 -4.89 -2.40 -4.65
CA ILE A 67 -4.44 -2.14 -6.03
C ILE A 67 -5.27 -2.91 -7.05
N HIS A 68 -5.45 -4.22 -6.89
CA HIS A 68 -6.22 -5.02 -7.86
C HIS A 68 -7.69 -4.55 -7.98
N PRO A 69 -8.42 -4.25 -6.89
CA PRO A 69 -9.77 -3.68 -7.00
C PRO A 69 -9.79 -2.32 -7.70
N LEU A 70 -8.82 -1.44 -7.41
CA LEU A 70 -8.66 -0.17 -8.11
C LEU A 70 -8.46 -0.38 -9.61
N THR A 71 -7.57 -1.30 -10.00
CA THR A 71 -7.28 -1.58 -11.41
C THR A 71 -8.53 -2.05 -12.15
N THR A 72 -9.36 -2.86 -11.49
CA THR A 72 -10.66 -3.31 -12.04
C THR A 72 -11.62 -2.14 -12.24
N ALA A 73 -11.68 -1.22 -11.26
CA ALA A 73 -12.60 -0.07 -11.31
C ALA A 73 -12.25 0.94 -12.42
N VAL A 74 -10.96 1.12 -12.73
CA VAL A 74 -10.54 2.11 -13.74
C VAL A 74 -10.45 1.55 -15.16
N ALA A 75 -10.38 0.22 -15.31
CA ALA A 75 -10.11 -0.41 -16.60
C ALA A 75 -11.15 -0.09 -17.69
N THR A 76 -12.40 0.15 -17.30
CA THR A 76 -13.52 0.39 -18.23
C THR A 76 -13.84 1.87 -18.42
N ILE A 77 -13.11 2.78 -17.77
CA ILE A 77 -13.38 4.22 -17.85
C ILE A 77 -12.66 4.79 -19.07
N THR A 78 -13.42 5.22 -20.09
CA THR A 78 -12.85 5.72 -21.34
C THR A 78 -12.46 7.20 -21.28
N ASP A 79 -13.14 8.00 -20.46
CA ASP A 79 -12.79 9.41 -20.25
C ASP A 79 -11.54 9.53 -19.36
N PRO A 80 -10.42 10.11 -19.85
CA PRO A 80 -9.18 10.17 -19.08
C PRO A 80 -9.29 10.95 -17.77
N ALA A 81 -10.12 12.00 -17.72
CA ALA A 81 -10.29 12.80 -16.52
C ALA A 81 -11.05 12.01 -15.44
N GLN A 82 -12.08 11.27 -15.82
CA GLN A 82 -12.80 10.36 -14.92
C GLN A 82 -11.92 9.19 -14.45
N ALA A 83 -11.10 8.61 -15.32
CA ALA A 83 -10.18 7.54 -14.94
C ALA A 83 -9.15 8.03 -13.92
N LEU A 84 -8.58 9.22 -14.15
CA LEU A 84 -7.68 9.89 -13.23
C LEU A 84 -8.36 10.20 -11.90
N ALA A 85 -9.57 10.76 -11.93
CA ALA A 85 -10.34 11.07 -10.72
C ALA A 85 -10.66 9.81 -9.90
N ALA A 86 -11.10 8.72 -10.55
CA ALA A 86 -11.37 7.45 -9.89
C ALA A 86 -10.10 6.85 -9.27
N ALA A 87 -8.98 6.88 -10.01
CA ALA A 87 -7.69 6.42 -9.51
C ALA A 87 -7.16 7.28 -8.36
N ILE A 88 -7.40 8.59 -8.37
CA ILE A 88 -7.01 9.48 -7.27
C ILE A 88 -7.92 9.27 -6.06
N ALA A 89 -9.23 9.22 -6.24
CA ALA A 89 -10.21 9.12 -5.16
C ALA A 89 -10.07 7.85 -4.31
N SER A 90 -9.47 6.78 -4.85
CA SER A 90 -9.11 5.61 -4.05
C SER A 90 -8.13 5.94 -2.91
N TYR A 91 -7.53 7.14 -2.90
CA TYR A 91 -6.73 7.69 -1.82
C TYR A 91 -7.57 8.17 -0.62
N ASP A 92 -8.75 8.73 -0.87
CA ASP A 92 -9.51 9.49 0.12
C ASP A 92 -10.20 8.61 1.18
N ASN A 93 -10.04 7.28 1.10
CA ASN A 93 -10.65 6.29 2.01
C ASN A 93 -9.66 5.43 2.83
N GLY A 94 -8.34 5.59 2.69
CA GLY A 94 -7.36 4.71 3.36
C GLY A 94 -6.16 4.34 2.47
N PRO A 95 -5.24 3.46 2.91
CA PRO A 95 -3.79 3.56 2.64
C PRO A 95 -3.31 3.21 1.21
N ALA A 96 -4.18 3.24 0.19
CA ALA A 96 -3.97 2.69 -1.15
C ALA A 96 -2.68 3.13 -1.90
N PRO A 97 -2.04 4.29 -1.64
CA PRO A 97 -0.70 4.58 -2.16
C PRO A 97 0.31 5.04 -1.11
N GLY A 98 -0.09 5.23 0.15
CA GLY A 98 0.86 5.59 1.21
C GLY A 98 1.91 4.50 1.37
N LEU A 99 1.46 3.25 1.48
CA LEU A 99 2.35 2.11 1.65
C LEU A 99 3.27 1.90 0.45
N LEU A 100 2.70 1.84 -0.77
CA LEU A 100 3.48 1.52 -1.97
C LEU A 100 4.47 2.65 -2.33
N LEU A 101 4.09 3.93 -2.18
CA LEU A 101 5.00 5.05 -2.42
C LEU A 101 6.12 5.13 -1.38
N LEU A 102 5.82 4.87 -0.10
CA LEU A 102 6.85 4.81 0.94
C LEU A 102 7.80 3.62 0.73
N ALA A 103 7.26 2.44 0.38
CA ALA A 103 8.07 1.28 0.08
C ALA A 103 9.00 1.53 -1.13
N ALA A 104 8.50 2.23 -2.15
CA ALA A 104 9.31 2.66 -3.30
C ALA A 104 10.46 3.60 -2.89
N ALA A 105 10.20 4.54 -1.98
CA ALA A 105 11.19 5.52 -1.55
C ALA A 105 12.20 4.98 -0.53
N GLU A 106 11.73 4.24 0.49
CA GLU A 106 12.55 3.85 1.64
C GLU A 106 13.24 2.50 1.45
N ARG A 107 12.58 1.54 0.79
CA ARG A 107 12.99 0.12 0.84
C ARG A 107 13.37 -0.45 -0.52
N ALA A 108 12.68 -0.10 -1.60
CA ALA A 108 12.97 -0.61 -2.93
C ALA A 108 14.45 -0.41 -3.39
N PRO A 109 15.15 0.69 -3.07
CA PRO A 109 16.56 0.84 -3.44
C PRO A 109 17.52 -0.18 -2.80
N HIS A 110 17.10 -0.85 -1.73
CA HIS A 110 17.95 -1.72 -0.91
C HIS A 110 17.35 -3.12 -0.68
N ASP A 111 16.15 -3.39 -1.21
CA ASP A 111 15.42 -4.63 -0.99
C ASP A 111 14.74 -5.06 -2.31
N PRO A 112 15.36 -5.98 -3.07
CA PRO A 112 14.86 -6.37 -4.40
C PRO A 112 13.45 -6.96 -4.38
N GLU A 113 13.06 -7.61 -3.30
CA GLU A 113 11.72 -8.20 -3.15
C GLU A 113 10.67 -7.10 -2.96
N VAL A 114 10.99 -6.04 -2.22
CA VAL A 114 10.12 -4.85 -2.12
C VAL A 114 10.06 -4.12 -3.46
N ALA A 115 11.19 -3.98 -4.15
CA ALA A 115 11.23 -3.35 -5.48
C ALA A 115 10.32 -4.09 -6.48
N ALA A 116 10.32 -5.43 -6.45
CA ALA A 116 9.44 -6.25 -7.29
C ALA A 116 7.96 -6.00 -7.01
N LEU A 117 7.54 -5.97 -5.74
CA LEU A 117 6.15 -5.71 -5.35
C LEU A 117 5.69 -4.28 -5.72
N VAL A 118 6.58 -3.29 -5.59
CA VAL A 118 6.32 -1.91 -6.02
C VAL A 118 6.14 -1.86 -7.54
N ALA A 119 7.03 -2.50 -8.29
CA ALA A 119 6.96 -2.54 -9.75
C ALA A 119 5.68 -3.26 -10.24
N GLU A 120 5.28 -4.34 -9.56
CA GLU A 120 4.03 -5.06 -9.83
C GLU A 120 2.82 -4.14 -9.69
N GLY A 121 2.71 -3.40 -8.58
CA GLY A 121 1.58 -2.48 -8.38
C GLY A 121 1.51 -1.34 -9.40
N ILE A 122 2.66 -0.78 -9.80
CA ILE A 122 2.72 0.25 -10.84
C ILE A 122 2.32 -0.33 -12.20
N ALA A 123 2.88 -1.49 -12.56
CA ALA A 123 2.58 -2.17 -13.81
C ALA A 123 1.11 -2.59 -13.91
N ALA A 124 0.49 -3.00 -12.80
CA ALA A 124 -0.93 -3.34 -12.74
C ALA A 124 -1.83 -2.13 -13.08
N LEU A 125 -1.52 -0.95 -12.53
CA LEU A 125 -2.24 0.28 -12.87
C LEU A 125 -2.11 0.65 -14.35
N GLU A 126 -0.89 0.60 -14.89
CA GLU A 126 -0.67 0.87 -16.31
C GLU A 126 -1.38 -0.15 -17.22
N ALA A 127 -1.32 -1.43 -16.85
CA ALA A 127 -1.99 -2.50 -17.59
C ALA A 127 -3.50 -2.32 -17.61
N ALA A 128 -4.11 -1.87 -16.52
CA ALA A 128 -5.52 -1.61 -16.45
C ALA A 128 -5.97 -0.40 -17.28
N LEU A 129 -5.14 0.64 -17.39
CA LEU A 129 -5.44 1.83 -18.19
C LEU A 129 -5.25 1.60 -19.70
N ARG A 130 -4.41 0.63 -20.09
CA ARG A 130 -4.02 0.40 -21.49
C ARG A 130 -5.19 0.09 -22.45
N PRO A 131 -6.19 -0.73 -22.11
CA PRO A 131 -7.32 -1.01 -23.01
C PRO A 131 -8.12 0.25 -23.40
N SER A 132 -8.28 1.19 -22.46
CA SER A 132 -9.10 2.39 -22.64
C SER A 132 -8.32 3.60 -23.14
N HIS A 133 -6.98 3.63 -22.94
CA HIS A 133 -6.16 4.82 -23.20
C HIS A 133 -4.92 4.57 -24.08
N GLY A 134 -4.66 3.32 -24.50
CA GLY A 134 -3.55 2.97 -25.39
C GLY A 134 -2.20 3.48 -24.88
N ASP A 135 -1.47 4.20 -25.74
CA ASP A 135 -0.13 4.74 -25.46
C ASP A 135 -0.12 5.84 -24.38
N GLU A 136 -1.28 6.39 -24.00
CA GLU A 136 -1.36 7.38 -22.93
C GLU A 136 -1.35 6.76 -21.52
N ALA A 137 -1.57 5.44 -21.40
CA ALA A 137 -1.69 4.76 -20.12
C ALA A 137 -0.48 4.98 -19.17
N PRO A 138 0.80 4.93 -19.61
CA PRO A 138 1.93 5.23 -18.72
C PRO A 138 1.93 6.67 -18.22
N ARG A 139 1.49 7.63 -19.05
CA ARG A 139 1.40 9.05 -18.68
C ARG A 139 0.31 9.27 -17.63
N LEU A 140 -0.84 8.62 -17.81
CA LEU A 140 -1.93 8.65 -16.84
C LEU A 140 -1.54 8.02 -15.50
N ALA A 141 -0.92 6.83 -15.51
CA ALA A 141 -0.41 6.19 -14.30
C ALA A 141 0.62 7.07 -13.58
N SER A 142 1.56 7.67 -14.32
CA SER A 142 2.54 8.63 -13.76
C SER A 142 1.86 9.85 -13.14
N THR A 143 0.77 10.34 -13.75
CA THR A 143 -0.02 11.47 -13.23
C THR A 143 -0.74 11.10 -11.94
N VAL A 144 -1.33 9.90 -11.87
CA VAL A 144 -1.93 9.35 -10.63
C VAL A 144 -0.89 9.29 -9.51
N LEU A 145 0.26 8.67 -9.77
CA LEU A 145 1.34 8.50 -8.77
C LEU A 145 1.90 9.87 -8.31
N GLY A 146 2.17 10.78 -9.24
CA GLY A 146 2.66 12.12 -8.93
C GLY A 146 1.64 12.95 -8.14
N THR A 147 0.35 12.81 -8.43
CA THR A 147 -0.71 13.51 -7.69
C THR A 147 -0.83 12.96 -6.27
N ARG A 148 -0.79 11.64 -6.10
CA ARG A 148 -0.76 10.96 -4.78
C ARG A 148 0.44 11.38 -3.94
N LEU A 149 1.63 11.45 -4.53
CA LEU A 149 2.83 11.94 -3.86
C LEU A 149 2.66 13.38 -3.37
N ARG A 150 2.12 14.27 -4.21
CA ARG A 150 1.84 15.67 -3.82
C ARG A 150 0.84 15.78 -2.70
N MET A 151 -0.23 14.98 -2.73
CA MET A 151 -1.24 14.97 -1.67
C MET A 151 -0.65 14.55 -0.32
N ARG A 152 0.24 13.56 -0.31
CA ARG A 152 0.97 13.14 0.90
C ARG A 152 1.91 14.22 1.45
N ALA A 153 2.55 14.99 0.58
CA ALA A 153 3.46 16.05 0.98
C ALA A 153 2.75 17.33 1.49
N ARG A 154 1.42 17.39 1.41
CA ARG A 154 0.67 18.56 1.91
C ARG A 154 0.79 18.62 3.44
N PRO A 155 1.12 19.79 4.01
CA PRO A 155 1.10 19.95 5.46
C PRO A 155 -0.31 19.69 5.98
N THR A 156 -0.43 18.81 6.97
CA THR A 156 -1.67 18.68 7.73
C THR A 156 -1.89 19.99 8.46
N THR A 157 -2.90 20.77 8.06
CA THR A 157 -3.36 21.89 8.89
C THR A 157 -3.70 21.33 10.27
N PRO A 158 -3.13 21.87 11.36
CA PRO A 158 -3.52 21.45 12.70
C PRO A 158 -5.04 21.59 12.81
N LYS A 159 -5.72 20.55 13.31
CA LYS A 159 -7.11 20.71 13.73
C LYS A 159 -7.09 21.74 14.85
N GLU A 160 -7.60 22.94 14.58
CA GLU A 160 -7.87 23.93 15.63
C GLU A 160 -8.80 23.26 16.66
N HIS A 161 -8.35 23.24 17.91
CA HIS A 161 -9.13 22.78 19.07
C HIS A 161 -10.00 23.90 19.60
#